data_AF-A0A1V5D6W0-F1
#
_entry.id   AF-A0A1V5D6W0-F1
#
_cell.length_a   1.000
_cell.length_b   1.000
_cell.length_c   1.000
_cell.angle_alpha   90.00
_cell.angle_beta   90.00
_cell.angle_gamma   90.00
#
_symmetry.space_group_name_H-M   'P 1'
#
loop_
_entity.id
_entity.type
_entity.pdbx_description
1 polymer ?
#
loop_
_entity_poly.entity_id
_entity_poly.type
_entity_poly.pdbx_seq_one_letter_code
_entity_poly.pdbx_strand_id
1 'polypeptide(L)'
;MSDQKSQFNTEDWWSVWIGLFIFLLGLLYLSGLDMLGWVVKTNVWTDFSKSLAPMSKTYAGMSGFFSLFVTYIAFLIMLCIGAKSLGFKMGKFIYGFTVIFILTYASVLVGHFANIAANSPGDIKKFNLSWSLKLTGEAGLIVALLVGLFISNCMPKFAESLKEAARPEWYIKTAIVILGAGLGVKAVSAMGLATSVMFRGLCAIIEAYLIYWALVYLMARKYFKFSREWAAPLASGISICGVSAAIATGGAIRARPIVPIMVSSLVVIFAVFELLFLPFLAQTFLYHDPLVAGAWMGLAVKTDGAAVASGQIVDSLIRAKALTVQGINYEAGWILSTTTTVKIFIDIFIGVWAFILAVIWCTVIECRPGEKVKAVEIWYRFPKFVIGYALTFLIMLFICLNSPGIVKTAAVGAGEADIFRTTFFALTFFSIGLVSNFRKLWEEGIGRLAVVYIIALFGFIIWIGLLISWIFFHGVRPPVIGG
;
A
#
# COMPACT_ATOMS: atom_id res chain seq x y z
N MET A 1 -10.48 -4.06 34.00
CA MET A 1 -9.33 -4.82 33.44
C MET A 1 -9.71 -5.75 32.27
N SER A 2 -10.97 -5.78 31.80
CA SER A 2 -11.38 -6.58 30.63
C SER A 2 -11.10 -5.94 29.26
N ASP A 3 -10.86 -4.61 29.19
CA ASP A 3 -10.67 -3.89 27.92
C ASP A 3 -9.23 -3.90 27.37
N GLN A 4 -8.22 -4.31 28.15
CA GLN A 4 -6.82 -4.31 27.68
C GLN A 4 -6.48 -5.49 26.76
N LYS A 5 -7.11 -6.66 26.93
CA LYS A 5 -6.92 -7.81 26.02
C LYS A 5 -7.43 -7.54 24.60
N SER A 6 -8.31 -6.55 24.44
CA SER A 6 -8.86 -6.12 23.15
C SER A 6 -7.91 -5.22 22.35
N GLN A 7 -7.00 -4.49 23.01
CA GLN A 7 -6.24 -3.43 22.34
C GLN A 7 -5.18 -3.92 21.36
N PHE A 8 -4.58 -5.10 21.60
CA PHE A 8 -3.55 -5.69 20.74
C PHE A 8 -4.10 -6.75 19.78
N ASN A 9 -5.41 -7.00 19.81
CA ASN A 9 -6.09 -7.98 18.97
C ASN A 9 -7.00 -7.29 17.96
N THR A 10 -6.38 -6.55 17.05
CA THR A 10 -7.05 -5.90 15.92
C THR A 10 -6.35 -6.29 14.62
N GLU A 11 -7.04 -6.18 13.49
CA GLU A 11 -6.45 -6.45 12.16
C GLU A 11 -5.16 -5.62 11.93
N ASP A 12 -5.16 -4.38 12.43
CA ASP A 12 -4.03 -3.46 12.36
C ASP A 12 -2.82 -3.95 13.18
N TRP A 13 -3.04 -4.49 14.38
CA TRP A 13 -1.96 -5.10 15.18
C TRP A 13 -1.50 -6.44 14.61
N TRP A 14 -2.41 -7.26 14.08
CA TRP A 14 -2.02 -8.50 13.39
C TRP A 14 -1.18 -8.23 12.15
N SER A 15 -1.41 -7.10 11.48
CA SER A 15 -0.51 -6.63 10.41
C SER A 15 0.91 -6.37 10.94
N VAL A 16 1.03 -5.74 12.11
CA VAL A 16 2.32 -5.51 12.78
C VAL A 16 2.97 -6.84 13.18
N TRP A 17 2.24 -7.73 13.85
CA TRP A 17 2.81 -8.99 14.34
C TRP A 17 3.32 -9.89 13.23
N ILE A 18 2.55 -10.04 12.15
CA ILE A 18 2.97 -10.85 11.00
C ILE A 18 4.16 -10.19 10.29
N GLY A 19 4.13 -8.87 10.10
CA GLY A 19 5.24 -8.14 9.49
C GLY A 19 6.53 -8.23 10.30
N LEU A 20 6.45 -8.07 11.63
CA LEU A 20 7.58 -8.22 12.54
C LEU A 20 8.10 -9.66 12.58
N PHE A 21 7.22 -10.66 12.53
CA PHE A 21 7.61 -12.06 12.47
C PHE A 21 8.45 -12.35 11.21
N ILE A 22 7.97 -11.94 10.04
CA ILE A 22 8.70 -12.11 8.77
C ILE A 22 10.01 -11.32 8.80
N PHE A 23 10.00 -10.11 9.34
CA PHE A 23 11.20 -9.30 9.52
C PHE A 23 12.25 -10.01 10.39
N LEU A 24 11.84 -10.57 11.53
CA LEU A 24 12.72 -11.33 12.42
C LEU A 24 13.30 -12.56 11.70
N LEU A 25 12.51 -13.29 10.92
CA LEU A 25 13.02 -14.40 10.11
C LEU A 25 14.05 -13.94 9.08
N GLY A 26 13.85 -12.79 8.43
CA GLY A 26 14.83 -12.21 7.51
C GLY A 26 16.11 -11.73 8.21
N LEU A 27 16.01 -11.22 9.44
CA LEU A 27 17.17 -10.85 10.26
C LEU A 27 18.06 -12.03 10.63
N LEU A 28 17.51 -13.25 10.76
CA LEU A 28 18.29 -14.44 11.08
C LEU A 28 19.35 -14.76 10.00
N TYR A 29 19.18 -14.24 8.78
CA TYR A 29 20.18 -14.33 7.73
C TYR A 29 21.51 -13.66 8.12
N LEU A 30 21.47 -12.61 8.96
CA LEU A 30 22.67 -11.97 9.50
C LEU A 30 23.53 -12.91 10.36
N SER A 31 22.90 -13.93 10.96
CA SER A 31 23.55 -14.99 11.74
C SER A 31 23.90 -16.22 10.89
N GLY A 32 23.76 -16.14 9.56
CA GLY A 32 23.99 -17.24 8.62
C GLY A 32 22.83 -18.25 8.51
N LEU A 33 21.67 -17.97 9.11
CA LEU A 33 20.48 -18.82 9.05
C LEU A 33 19.52 -18.31 7.98
N ASP A 34 19.50 -18.98 6.83
CA ASP A 34 18.56 -18.74 5.74
C ASP A 34 17.20 -19.37 6.06
N MET A 35 16.27 -18.58 6.60
CA MET A 35 14.93 -19.02 7.04
C MET A 35 13.82 -18.66 6.08
N LEU A 36 14.08 -17.82 5.07
CA LEU A 36 13.09 -17.33 4.12
C LEU A 36 13.44 -17.68 2.66
N GLY A 37 14.65 -18.15 2.37
CA GLY A 37 15.11 -18.43 1.02
C GLY A 37 14.34 -19.50 0.24
N TRP A 38 13.53 -20.32 0.93
CA TRP A 38 12.62 -21.29 0.30
C TRP A 38 11.38 -20.63 -0.33
N VAL A 39 11.11 -19.35 -0.06
CA VAL A 39 9.96 -18.62 -0.60
C VAL A 39 10.02 -18.55 -2.12
N VAL A 40 8.85 -18.61 -2.75
CA VAL A 40 8.75 -18.66 -4.21
C VAL A 40 9.03 -17.31 -4.85
N LYS A 41 9.99 -17.30 -5.76
CA LYS A 41 10.26 -16.20 -6.67
C LYS A 41 9.67 -16.49 -8.04
N THR A 42 8.91 -15.53 -8.56
CA THR A 42 8.45 -15.56 -9.95
C THR A 42 9.51 -14.94 -10.87
N ASN A 43 9.89 -15.66 -11.91
CA ASN A 43 10.81 -15.19 -12.94
C ASN A 43 10.05 -14.83 -14.21
N VAL A 44 10.59 -13.89 -15.00
CA VAL A 44 10.08 -13.64 -16.35
C VAL A 44 10.27 -14.90 -17.21
N TRP A 45 9.22 -15.33 -17.89
CA TRP A 45 9.19 -16.65 -18.54
C TRP A 45 8.58 -16.65 -19.94
N THR A 46 9.15 -17.47 -20.81
CA THR A 46 8.54 -17.96 -22.07
C THR A 46 8.18 -19.44 -21.93
N ASP A 47 8.99 -20.19 -21.19
CA ASP A 47 8.76 -21.58 -20.78
C ASP A 47 8.18 -21.61 -19.36
N PHE A 48 6.95 -22.11 -19.24
CA PHE A 48 6.21 -22.17 -17.98
C PHE A 48 6.95 -22.96 -16.89
N SER A 49 7.75 -23.96 -17.25
CA SER A 49 8.49 -24.78 -16.27
C SER A 49 9.54 -23.97 -15.49
N LYS A 50 10.01 -22.84 -16.04
CA LYS A 50 11.02 -21.95 -15.44
C LYS A 50 10.42 -20.69 -14.80
N SER A 51 9.09 -20.58 -14.79
CA SER A 51 8.38 -19.43 -14.25
C SER A 51 8.59 -19.25 -12.74
N LEU A 52 8.91 -20.34 -12.02
CA LEU A 52 9.05 -20.36 -10.57
C LEU A 52 10.38 -20.96 -10.13
N ALA A 53 10.97 -20.36 -9.11
CA ALA A 53 12.17 -20.86 -8.45
C ALA A 53 12.14 -20.46 -6.96
N PRO A 54 12.82 -21.19 -6.07
CA PRO A 54 13.10 -20.67 -4.73
C PRO A 54 13.94 -19.39 -4.84
N MET A 55 13.76 -18.48 -3.88
CA MET A 55 14.48 -17.22 -3.86
C MET A 55 16.00 -17.44 -3.67
N SER A 56 16.38 -18.21 -2.66
CA SER A 56 17.79 -18.45 -2.34
C SER A 56 18.36 -19.66 -3.06
N LYS A 57 19.65 -19.58 -3.41
CA LYS A 57 20.40 -20.70 -3.99
C LYS A 57 20.60 -21.85 -3.01
N THR A 58 20.53 -21.59 -1.70
CA THR A 58 20.58 -22.62 -0.65
C THR A 58 19.50 -23.70 -0.87
N TYR A 59 18.36 -23.30 -1.44
CA TYR A 59 17.21 -24.16 -1.69
C TYR A 59 17.10 -24.63 -3.14
N ALA A 60 18.17 -24.57 -3.95
CA ALA A 60 18.13 -24.91 -5.38
C ALA A 60 17.64 -26.34 -5.68
N GLY A 61 17.72 -27.28 -4.72
CA GLY A 61 17.15 -28.63 -4.86
C GLY A 61 15.61 -28.68 -4.77
N MET A 62 14.96 -27.59 -4.39
CA MET A 62 13.51 -27.46 -4.30
C MET A 62 12.94 -27.01 -5.65
N SER A 63 11.91 -27.71 -6.15
CA SER A 63 11.21 -27.26 -7.36
C SER A 63 10.44 -25.95 -7.09
N GLY A 64 10.31 -25.09 -8.11
CA GLY A 64 9.58 -23.83 -7.99
C GLY A 64 8.12 -24.01 -7.58
N PHE A 65 7.45 -25.07 -8.05
CA PHE A 65 6.07 -25.39 -7.65
C PHE A 65 5.97 -25.87 -6.20
N PHE A 66 6.96 -26.63 -5.71
CA PHE A 66 6.98 -27.00 -4.30
C PHE A 66 7.25 -25.78 -3.42
N SER A 67 8.16 -24.89 -3.83
CA SER A 67 8.38 -23.59 -3.19
C SER A 67 7.10 -22.74 -3.14
N LEU A 68 6.30 -22.72 -4.21
CA LEU A 68 4.98 -22.07 -4.23
C LEU A 68 4.02 -22.70 -3.22
N PHE A 69 3.97 -24.02 -3.17
CA PHE A 69 3.12 -24.74 -2.22
C PHE A 69 3.52 -24.44 -0.77
N VAL A 70 4.82 -24.48 -0.44
CA VAL A 70 5.31 -24.14 0.91
C VAL A 70 5.02 -22.67 1.23
N THR A 71 5.16 -21.76 0.26
CA THR A 71 4.79 -20.34 0.41
C THR A 71 3.31 -20.18 0.73
N TYR A 72 2.43 -20.85 -0.02
CA TYR A 72 1.01 -20.88 0.26
C TYR A 72 0.71 -21.36 1.69
N ILE A 73 1.31 -22.47 2.12
CA ILE A 73 1.10 -23.01 3.47
C ILE A 73 1.58 -22.03 4.54
N ALA A 74 2.74 -21.40 4.37
CA ALA A 74 3.25 -20.43 5.33
C ALA A 74 2.31 -19.22 5.46
N PHE A 75 1.86 -18.65 4.34
CA PHE A 75 0.86 -17.58 4.34
C PHE A 75 -0.44 -18.00 5.02
N LEU A 76 -0.96 -19.19 4.67
CA LEU A 76 -2.19 -19.72 5.24
C LEU A 76 -2.07 -19.86 6.76
N ILE A 77 -0.97 -20.43 7.27
CA ILE A 77 -0.74 -20.59 8.71
C ILE A 77 -0.68 -19.23 9.41
N MET A 78 0.17 -18.32 8.93
CA MET A 78 0.34 -16.99 9.54
C MET A 78 -0.99 -16.22 9.61
N LEU A 79 -1.73 -16.21 8.51
CA LEU A 79 -3.02 -15.52 8.43
C LEU A 79 -4.11 -16.26 9.21
N CYS A 80 -4.12 -17.59 9.26
CA CYS A 80 -5.08 -18.34 10.08
C CYS A 80 -4.89 -18.10 11.58
N ILE A 81 -3.66 -17.94 12.05
CA ILE A 81 -3.39 -17.58 13.45
C ILE A 81 -4.05 -16.24 13.79
N GLY A 82 -3.84 -15.22 12.95
CA GLY A 82 -4.47 -13.91 13.14
C GLY A 82 -5.99 -13.97 12.98
N ALA A 83 -6.49 -14.67 11.97
CA ALA A 83 -7.91 -14.79 11.68
C ALA A 83 -8.66 -15.50 12.81
N LYS A 84 -8.05 -16.53 13.41
CA LYS A 84 -8.59 -17.23 14.59
C LYS A 84 -8.70 -16.29 15.78
N SER A 85 -7.67 -15.47 16.01
CA SER A 85 -7.66 -14.51 17.10
C SER A 85 -8.68 -13.39 16.90
N LEU A 86 -8.92 -12.97 15.65
CA LEU A 86 -9.94 -11.99 15.27
C LEU A 86 -11.37 -12.55 15.24
N GLY A 87 -11.55 -13.85 15.49
CA GLY A 87 -12.87 -14.49 15.54
C GLY A 87 -13.50 -14.76 14.17
N PHE A 88 -12.70 -14.82 13.10
CA PHE A 88 -13.20 -15.16 11.77
C PHE A 88 -13.64 -16.63 11.68
N LYS A 89 -14.54 -16.93 10.74
CA LYS A 89 -15.00 -18.31 10.50
C LYS A 89 -13.94 -19.09 9.73
N MET A 90 -13.14 -19.89 10.44
CA MET A 90 -11.96 -20.58 9.89
C MET A 90 -12.21 -21.34 8.59
N GLY A 91 -13.29 -22.13 8.49
CA GLY A 91 -13.60 -22.85 7.24
C GLY A 91 -13.82 -21.92 6.04
N LYS A 92 -14.51 -20.79 6.26
CA LYS A 92 -14.74 -19.78 5.21
C LYS A 92 -13.47 -18.98 4.90
N PHE A 93 -12.68 -18.67 5.92
CA PHE A 93 -11.43 -17.95 5.77
C PHE A 93 -10.41 -18.77 4.99
N ILE A 94 -10.21 -20.05 5.33
CA ILE A 94 -9.30 -20.96 4.62
C ILE A 94 -9.73 -21.09 3.17
N TYR A 95 -11.00 -21.44 2.91
CA TYR A 95 -11.55 -21.55 1.55
C TYR A 95 -11.33 -20.25 0.76
N GLY A 96 -11.75 -19.11 1.33
CA GLY A 96 -11.63 -17.81 0.70
C GLY A 96 -10.17 -17.46 0.39
N PHE A 97 -9.28 -17.67 1.35
CA PHE A 97 -7.86 -17.37 1.20
C PHE A 97 -7.19 -18.27 0.15
N THR A 98 -7.48 -19.58 0.14
CA THR A 98 -6.96 -20.51 -0.86
C THR A 98 -7.30 -20.06 -2.28
N VAL A 99 -8.57 -19.74 -2.52
CA VAL A 99 -9.03 -19.29 -3.84
C VAL A 99 -8.41 -17.95 -4.21
N ILE A 100 -8.41 -16.97 -3.29
CA ILE A 100 -7.77 -15.66 -3.50
C ILE A 100 -6.29 -15.83 -3.83
N PHE A 101 -5.57 -16.65 -3.08
CA PHE A 101 -4.13 -16.88 -3.28
C PHE A 101 -3.85 -17.48 -4.66
N ILE A 102 -4.59 -18.53 -5.06
CA ILE A 102 -4.41 -19.17 -6.37
C ILE A 102 -4.66 -18.18 -7.50
N LEU A 103 -5.76 -17.43 -7.46
CA LEU A 103 -6.10 -16.47 -8.52
C LEU A 103 -5.14 -15.29 -8.55
N THR A 104 -4.69 -14.84 -7.38
CA THR A 104 -3.66 -13.80 -7.26
C THR A 104 -2.35 -14.28 -7.88
N TYR A 105 -1.89 -15.47 -7.53
CA TYR A 105 -0.60 -15.99 -8.01
C TYR A 105 -0.66 -16.33 -9.50
N ALA A 106 -1.80 -16.80 -10.01
CA ALA A 106 -2.04 -16.95 -11.44
C ALA A 106 -1.93 -15.60 -12.17
N SER A 107 -2.46 -14.52 -11.58
CA SER A 107 -2.34 -13.16 -12.13
C SER A 107 -0.88 -12.67 -12.13
N VAL A 108 -0.12 -12.97 -11.09
CA VAL A 108 1.33 -12.68 -11.02
C VAL A 108 2.10 -13.45 -12.09
N LEU A 109 1.79 -14.73 -12.28
CA LEU A 109 2.38 -15.56 -13.35
C LEU A 109 2.10 -14.99 -14.75
N VAL A 110 0.85 -14.59 -15.01
CA VAL A 110 0.48 -13.92 -16.28
C VAL A 110 1.27 -12.63 -16.45
N GLY A 111 1.39 -11.81 -15.41
CA GLY A 111 2.18 -10.58 -15.44
C GLY A 111 3.66 -10.80 -15.79
N HIS A 112 4.24 -11.92 -15.36
CA HIS A 112 5.63 -12.29 -15.63
C HIS A 112 5.83 -13.00 -16.98
N PHE A 113 4.77 -13.18 -17.78
CA PHE A 113 4.94 -13.68 -19.14
C PHE A 113 5.81 -12.71 -19.94
N ALA A 114 6.78 -13.24 -20.69
CA ALA A 114 7.85 -12.43 -21.28
C ALA A 114 7.34 -11.34 -22.23
N ASN A 115 6.29 -11.60 -23.03
CA ASN A 115 5.67 -10.59 -23.89
C ASN A 115 4.98 -9.45 -23.12
N ILE A 116 4.73 -9.61 -21.82
CA ILE A 116 4.20 -8.55 -20.96
C ILE A 116 5.33 -7.85 -20.21
N ALA A 117 6.20 -8.66 -19.58
CA ALA A 117 7.19 -8.17 -18.64
C ALA A 117 8.49 -7.65 -19.26
N ALA A 118 8.91 -8.16 -20.43
CA ALA A 118 10.21 -7.78 -21.02
C ALA A 118 10.21 -6.30 -21.39
N ASN A 119 11.09 -5.52 -20.77
CA ASN A 119 11.07 -4.05 -20.91
C ASN A 119 12.30 -3.49 -21.61
N SER A 120 13.46 -4.16 -21.52
CA SER A 120 14.71 -3.68 -22.11
C SER A 120 14.99 -4.33 -23.47
N PRO A 121 15.74 -3.67 -24.38
CA PRO A 121 16.22 -4.29 -25.60
C PRO A 121 17.03 -5.57 -25.33
N GLY A 122 17.71 -5.63 -24.17
CA GLY A 122 18.42 -6.82 -23.70
C GLY A 122 17.48 -7.98 -23.36
N ASP A 123 16.35 -7.72 -22.68
CA ASP A 123 15.36 -8.74 -22.35
C ASP A 123 14.63 -9.26 -23.60
N ILE A 124 14.27 -8.35 -24.51
CA ILE A 124 13.63 -8.72 -25.78
C ILE A 124 14.54 -9.66 -26.59
N LYS A 125 15.85 -9.37 -26.63
CA LYS A 125 16.84 -10.27 -27.26
C LYS A 125 17.01 -11.57 -26.48
N LYS A 126 17.11 -11.50 -25.15
CA LYS A 126 17.30 -12.67 -24.26
C LYS A 126 16.17 -13.69 -24.40
N PHE A 127 14.93 -13.22 -24.53
CA PHE A 127 13.75 -14.07 -24.67
C PHE A 127 13.32 -14.28 -26.13
N ASN A 128 14.09 -13.76 -27.10
CA ASN A 128 13.82 -13.83 -28.54
C ASN A 128 12.37 -13.41 -28.92
N LEU A 129 11.93 -12.27 -28.39
CA LEU A 129 10.56 -11.78 -28.56
C LEU A 129 10.43 -10.87 -29.78
N SER A 130 9.34 -11.01 -30.53
CA SER A 130 8.98 -10.09 -31.63
C SER A 130 8.26 -8.82 -31.15
N TRP A 131 7.61 -8.87 -29.99
CA TRP A 131 6.89 -7.76 -29.39
C TRP A 131 6.85 -7.87 -27.86
N SER A 132 6.66 -6.74 -27.18
CA SER A 132 6.42 -6.70 -25.73
C SER A 132 5.58 -5.49 -25.32
N LEU A 133 4.72 -5.63 -24.31
CA LEU A 133 3.96 -4.54 -23.69
C LEU A 133 4.83 -3.62 -22.82
N LYS A 134 6.06 -4.03 -22.46
CA LYS A 134 7.01 -3.26 -21.64
C LYS A 134 6.46 -2.85 -20.27
N LEU A 135 5.61 -3.69 -19.66
CA LEU A 135 4.91 -3.40 -18.41
C LEU A 135 5.56 -4.00 -17.16
N THR A 136 6.72 -4.65 -17.28
CA THR A 136 7.41 -5.37 -16.19
C THR A 136 6.58 -6.51 -15.57
N GLY A 137 7.16 -7.31 -14.67
CA GLY A 137 6.43 -8.44 -14.05
C GLY A 137 5.28 -7.97 -13.14
N GLU A 138 5.39 -6.73 -12.67
CA GLU A 138 4.44 -6.01 -11.83
C GLU A 138 3.10 -5.73 -12.53
N ALA A 139 3.03 -5.90 -13.86
CA ALA A 139 1.76 -5.96 -14.59
C ALA A 139 0.78 -6.98 -14.00
N GLY A 140 1.29 -8.04 -13.34
CA GLY A 140 0.47 -9.03 -12.66
C GLY A 140 -0.38 -8.47 -11.52
N LEU A 141 0.02 -7.34 -10.92
CA LEU A 141 -0.78 -6.64 -9.91
C LEU A 141 -2.04 -6.02 -10.53
N ILE A 142 -1.90 -5.42 -11.72
CA ILE A 142 -3.02 -4.86 -12.48
C ILE A 142 -3.96 -5.98 -12.92
N VAL A 143 -3.40 -7.10 -13.42
CA VAL A 143 -4.20 -8.29 -13.76
C VAL A 143 -4.98 -8.79 -12.54
N ALA A 144 -4.33 -8.89 -11.36
CA ALA A 144 -4.99 -9.34 -10.13
C ALA A 144 -6.17 -8.44 -9.75
N LEU A 145 -6.00 -7.12 -9.83
CA LEU A 145 -7.07 -6.15 -9.60
C LEU A 145 -8.23 -6.33 -10.59
N LEU A 146 -7.94 -6.43 -11.89
CA LEU A 146 -8.96 -6.60 -12.93
C LEU A 146 -9.73 -7.92 -12.77
N VAL A 147 -9.05 -9.02 -12.42
CA VAL A 147 -9.71 -10.30 -12.13
C VAL A 147 -10.62 -10.18 -10.91
N GLY A 148 -10.15 -9.53 -9.84
CA GLY A 148 -10.99 -9.26 -8.65
C GLY A 148 -12.24 -8.44 -8.99
N LEU A 149 -12.09 -7.36 -9.77
CA LEU A 149 -13.20 -6.51 -10.23
C LEU A 149 -14.20 -7.29 -11.09
N PHE A 150 -13.69 -8.11 -12.01
CA PHE A 150 -14.51 -8.97 -12.84
C PHE A 150 -15.34 -9.93 -11.98
N ILE A 151 -14.73 -10.60 -11.00
CA ILE A 151 -15.43 -11.50 -10.08
C ILE A 151 -16.48 -10.75 -9.26
N SER A 152 -16.15 -9.58 -8.68
CA SER A 152 -17.07 -8.81 -7.84
C SER A 152 -18.33 -8.36 -8.59
N ASN A 153 -18.18 -7.94 -9.84
CA ASN A 153 -19.25 -7.33 -10.63
C ASN A 153 -19.99 -8.31 -11.54
N CYS A 154 -19.33 -9.37 -12.02
CA CYS A 154 -19.94 -10.39 -12.89
C CYS A 154 -20.39 -11.64 -12.11
N MET A 155 -19.75 -11.96 -10.97
CA MET A 155 -20.00 -13.16 -10.17
C MET A 155 -20.20 -12.83 -8.68
N PRO A 156 -21.17 -11.98 -8.29
CA PRO A 156 -21.28 -11.44 -6.94
C PRO A 156 -21.49 -12.51 -5.85
N LYS A 157 -22.18 -13.62 -6.15
CA LYS A 157 -22.34 -14.75 -5.22
C LYS A 157 -21.00 -15.42 -4.91
N PHE A 158 -20.14 -15.55 -5.91
CA PHE A 158 -18.81 -16.10 -5.73
C PHE A 158 -17.94 -15.11 -4.95
N ALA A 159 -17.99 -13.82 -5.25
CA ALA A 159 -17.29 -12.79 -4.50
C ALA A 159 -17.66 -12.77 -3.00
N GLU A 160 -18.96 -12.86 -2.68
CA GLU A 160 -19.44 -12.91 -1.28
C GLU A 160 -18.93 -14.17 -0.55
N SER A 161 -18.72 -15.29 -1.27
CA SER A 161 -18.15 -16.51 -0.67
C SER A 161 -16.69 -16.34 -0.22
N LEU A 162 -15.95 -15.39 -0.81
CA LEU A 162 -14.53 -15.13 -0.56
C LEU A 162 -14.29 -13.97 0.44
N LYS A 163 -15.35 -13.25 0.82
CA LYS A 163 -15.30 -12.00 1.58
C LYS A 163 -14.68 -12.10 2.98
N GLU A 164 -14.71 -13.28 3.60
CA GLU A 164 -14.07 -13.50 4.90
C GLU A 164 -12.55 -13.28 4.82
N ALA A 165 -11.94 -13.64 3.68
CA ALA A 165 -10.51 -13.52 3.42
C ALA A 165 -10.13 -12.29 2.57
N ALA A 166 -11.09 -11.61 1.93
CA ALA A 166 -10.83 -10.39 1.16
C ALA A 166 -10.51 -9.19 2.09
N ARG A 167 -9.26 -9.11 2.55
CA ARG A 167 -8.77 -8.14 3.57
C ARG A 167 -7.62 -7.29 3.01
N PRO A 168 -7.91 -6.35 2.09
CA PRO A 168 -6.87 -5.57 1.42
C PRO A 168 -5.99 -4.76 2.38
N GLU A 169 -6.61 -4.20 3.43
CA GLU A 169 -5.94 -3.41 4.47
C GLU A 169 -4.98 -4.25 5.31
N TRP A 170 -5.41 -5.42 5.80
CA TRP A 170 -4.52 -6.34 6.51
C TRP A 170 -3.26 -6.68 5.69
N TYR A 171 -3.46 -7.00 4.41
CA TYR A 171 -2.37 -7.40 3.53
C TYR A 171 -1.40 -6.24 3.26
N ILE A 172 -1.89 -5.05 2.91
CA ILE A 172 -0.99 -3.92 2.59
C ILE A 172 -0.24 -3.46 3.84
N LYS A 173 -0.91 -3.39 4.99
CA LYS A 173 -0.27 -2.95 6.22
C LYS A 173 0.83 -3.89 6.67
N THR A 174 0.61 -5.20 6.54
CA THR A 174 1.65 -6.22 6.79
C THR A 174 2.84 -5.99 5.86
N ALA A 175 2.58 -5.76 4.58
CA ALA A 175 3.62 -5.49 3.59
C ALA A 175 4.39 -4.18 3.86
N ILE A 176 3.72 -3.11 4.32
CA ILE A 176 4.37 -1.86 4.71
C ILE A 176 5.32 -2.08 5.89
N VAL A 177 4.92 -2.87 6.89
CA VAL A 177 5.81 -3.21 8.02
C VAL A 177 7.07 -3.93 7.54
N ILE A 178 6.94 -4.88 6.60
CA ILE A 178 8.08 -5.58 6.00
C ILE A 178 8.95 -4.61 5.17
N LEU A 179 8.33 -3.70 4.42
CA LEU A 179 9.01 -2.71 3.57
C LEU A 179 10.00 -1.87 4.36
N GLY A 180 9.69 -1.51 5.61
CA GLY A 180 10.56 -0.71 6.48
C GLY A 180 11.98 -1.27 6.56
N ALA A 181 12.13 -2.61 6.60
CA ALA A 181 13.43 -3.26 6.64
C ALA A 181 14.28 -3.00 5.39
N GLY A 182 13.68 -3.19 4.20
CA GLY A 182 14.35 -2.93 2.93
C GLY A 182 14.71 -1.45 2.75
N LEU A 183 13.87 -0.54 3.25
CA LEU A 183 14.17 0.89 3.24
C LEU A 183 15.27 1.27 4.22
N GLY A 184 15.34 0.64 5.39
CA GLY A 184 16.42 0.87 6.35
C GLY A 184 17.80 0.52 5.77
N VAL A 185 17.88 -0.57 4.98
CA VAL A 185 19.11 -0.94 4.25
C VAL A 185 19.44 0.10 3.18
N LYS A 186 18.47 0.49 2.34
CA LYS A 186 18.68 1.48 1.26
C LYS A 186 19.01 2.88 1.77
N ALA A 187 18.50 3.26 2.94
CA ALA A 187 18.79 4.56 3.53
C ALA A 187 20.28 4.73 3.86
N VAL A 188 21.05 3.64 4.06
CA VAL A 188 22.50 3.72 4.27
C VAL A 188 23.25 4.02 2.98
N SER A 189 22.81 3.49 1.83
CA SER A 189 23.51 3.70 0.55
C SER A 189 23.31 5.10 -0.02
N ALA A 190 22.22 5.80 0.33
CA ALA A 190 21.99 7.18 -0.08
C ALA A 190 21.32 8.01 1.03
N MET A 191 22.02 8.17 2.16
CA MET A 191 21.51 8.87 3.34
C MET A 191 21.09 10.33 3.06
N GLY A 192 21.89 11.08 2.29
CA GLY A 192 21.53 12.46 1.91
C GLY A 192 20.23 12.54 1.11
N LEU A 193 20.02 11.58 0.20
CA LEU A 193 18.77 11.45 -0.56
C LEU A 193 17.61 11.05 0.36
N ALA A 194 17.79 10.04 1.20
CA ALA A 194 16.78 9.56 2.14
C ALA A 194 16.31 10.66 3.11
N THR A 195 17.24 11.40 3.73
CA THR A 195 16.92 12.53 4.62
C THR A 195 16.19 13.64 3.86
N SER A 196 16.63 13.95 2.63
CA SER A 196 15.95 14.94 1.80
C SER A 196 14.51 14.53 1.48
N VAL A 197 14.28 13.26 1.12
CA VAL A 197 12.96 12.70 0.81
C VAL A 197 12.06 12.71 2.03
N MET A 198 12.58 12.36 3.22
CA MET A 198 11.82 12.42 4.47
C MET A 198 11.42 13.84 4.85
N PHE A 199 12.35 14.79 4.80
CA PHE A 199 12.06 16.19 5.14
C PHE A 199 11.08 16.83 4.16
N ARG A 200 11.31 16.64 2.86
CA ARG A 200 10.43 17.12 1.78
C ARG A 200 9.04 16.48 1.86
N GLY A 201 8.97 15.20 2.21
CA GLY A 201 7.72 14.50 2.51
C GLY A 201 6.96 15.14 3.67
N LEU A 202 7.63 15.42 4.79
CA LEU A 202 7.01 16.07 5.95
C LEU A 202 6.45 17.47 5.63
N CYS A 203 7.21 18.29 4.91
CA CYS A 203 6.77 19.64 4.51
C CYS A 203 5.57 19.60 3.55
N ALA A 204 5.64 18.74 2.52
CA ALA A 204 4.56 18.53 1.57
C ALA A 204 3.23 18.15 2.24
N ILE A 205 3.31 17.45 3.37
CA ILE A 205 2.12 16.94 4.07
C ILE A 205 1.40 18.03 4.82
N ILE A 206 2.10 18.87 5.58
CA ILE A 206 1.47 19.96 6.33
C ILE A 206 0.72 20.88 5.36
N GLU A 207 1.35 21.20 4.24
CA GLU A 207 0.79 22.08 3.22
C GLU A 207 -0.39 21.45 2.47
N ALA A 208 -0.22 20.22 1.94
CA ALA A 208 -1.29 19.52 1.22
C ALA A 208 -2.50 19.30 2.12
N TYR A 209 -2.26 18.98 3.39
CA TYR A 209 -3.29 18.60 4.34
C TYR A 209 -4.21 19.77 4.73
N LEU A 210 -3.63 20.91 5.14
CA LEU A 210 -4.39 22.10 5.51
C LEU A 210 -5.25 22.59 4.35
N ILE A 211 -4.76 22.41 3.12
CA ILE A 211 -5.47 22.81 1.91
C ILE A 211 -6.56 21.80 1.55
N TYR A 212 -6.26 20.51 1.43
CA TYR A 212 -7.23 19.49 1.03
C TYR A 212 -8.43 19.43 1.96
N TRP A 213 -8.16 19.30 3.27
CA TRP A 213 -9.24 19.12 4.23
C TRP A 213 -10.15 20.34 4.27
N ALA A 214 -9.57 21.55 4.29
CA ALA A 214 -10.34 22.79 4.31
C ALA A 214 -11.18 22.94 3.03
N LEU A 215 -10.59 22.73 1.85
CA LEU A 215 -11.31 22.86 0.58
C LEU A 215 -12.44 21.83 0.45
N VAL A 216 -12.19 20.56 0.77
CA VAL A 216 -13.23 19.52 0.72
C VAL A 216 -14.33 19.80 1.74
N TYR A 217 -13.97 20.17 2.98
CA TYR A 217 -14.94 20.49 4.02
C TYR A 217 -15.81 21.69 3.64
N LEU A 218 -15.19 22.78 3.19
CA LEU A 218 -15.89 23.98 2.74
C LEU A 218 -16.79 23.68 1.54
N MET A 219 -16.32 22.89 0.58
CA MET A 219 -17.12 22.49 -0.57
C MET A 219 -18.35 21.67 -0.15
N ALA A 220 -18.13 20.65 0.69
CA ALA A 220 -19.20 19.80 1.22
C ALA A 220 -20.26 20.60 1.99
N ARG A 221 -19.82 21.57 2.82
CA ARG A 221 -20.72 22.39 3.65
C ARG A 221 -21.42 23.50 2.87
N LYS A 222 -20.68 24.26 2.04
CA LYS A 222 -21.18 25.48 1.39
C LYS A 222 -21.98 25.19 0.13
N TYR A 223 -21.46 24.34 -0.76
CA TYR A 223 -22.07 24.09 -2.06
C TYR A 223 -23.04 22.90 -2.02
N PHE A 224 -22.67 21.82 -1.33
CA PHE A 224 -23.47 20.59 -1.27
C PHE A 224 -24.36 20.50 -0.02
N LYS A 225 -24.26 21.47 0.90
CA LYS A 225 -25.09 21.62 2.10
C LYS A 225 -25.11 20.36 2.98
N PHE A 226 -24.03 19.58 3.01
CA PHE A 226 -23.91 18.45 3.92
C PHE A 226 -23.87 18.92 5.38
N SER A 227 -24.38 18.06 6.28
CA SER A 227 -24.23 18.29 7.71
C SER A 227 -22.77 18.17 8.11
N ARG A 228 -22.43 18.70 9.29
CA ARG A 228 -21.09 18.56 9.88
C ARG A 228 -20.69 17.10 10.05
N GLU A 229 -21.65 16.27 10.45
CA GLU A 229 -21.51 14.83 10.62
C GLU A 229 -21.04 14.12 9.34
N TRP A 230 -21.54 14.52 8.16
CA TRP A 230 -21.13 13.95 6.88
C TRP A 230 -19.88 14.63 6.29
N ALA A 231 -19.79 15.95 6.40
CA ALA A 231 -18.72 16.72 5.78
C ALA A 231 -17.35 16.46 6.41
N ALA A 232 -17.26 16.29 7.74
CA ALA A 232 -15.98 16.07 8.40
C ALA A 232 -15.35 14.70 8.05
N PRO A 233 -16.07 13.55 8.15
CA PRO A 233 -15.53 12.26 7.74
C PRO A 233 -15.24 12.20 6.24
N LEU A 234 -16.09 12.82 5.41
CA LEU A 234 -15.85 12.93 3.96
C LEU A 234 -14.57 13.71 3.65
N ALA A 235 -14.38 14.89 4.27
CA ALA A 235 -13.18 15.69 4.09
C ALA A 235 -11.94 14.95 4.56
N SER A 236 -11.98 14.30 5.72
CA SER A 236 -10.85 13.51 6.23
C SER A 236 -10.54 12.30 5.34
N GLY A 237 -11.57 11.56 4.90
CA GLY A 237 -11.37 10.41 4.01
C GLY A 237 -10.76 10.82 2.67
N ILE A 238 -11.27 11.87 2.05
CA ILE A 238 -10.74 12.37 0.78
C ILE A 238 -9.34 13.00 0.94
N SER A 239 -8.99 13.53 2.10
CA SER A 239 -7.75 14.34 2.25
C SER A 239 -6.56 13.60 2.87
N ILE A 240 -6.78 12.48 3.55
CA ILE A 240 -5.75 11.77 4.33
C ILE A 240 -5.50 10.38 3.71
N CYS A 241 -5.92 9.31 4.38
CA CYS A 241 -5.71 7.91 4.03
C CYS A 241 -7.03 7.15 3.77
N GLY A 242 -8.10 7.88 3.44
CA GLY A 242 -9.34 7.25 3.01
C GLY A 242 -10.10 6.63 4.16
N VAL A 243 -10.09 5.30 4.21
CA VAL A 243 -10.90 4.49 5.12
C VAL A 243 -10.55 4.77 6.58
N SER A 244 -9.27 4.66 6.95
CA SER A 244 -8.79 4.89 8.32
C SER A 244 -9.16 6.31 8.78
N ALA A 245 -9.00 7.30 7.92
CA ALA A 245 -9.32 8.71 8.20
C ALA A 245 -10.81 9.00 8.36
N ALA A 246 -11.65 8.40 7.52
CA ALA A 246 -13.10 8.52 7.62
C ALA A 246 -13.59 7.89 8.94
N ILE A 247 -13.11 6.69 9.27
CA ILE A 247 -13.47 5.98 10.52
C ILE A 247 -12.97 6.74 11.75
N ALA A 248 -11.70 7.15 11.77
CA ALA A 248 -11.14 7.90 12.88
C ALA A 248 -11.87 9.24 13.06
N THR A 249 -12.19 9.95 11.99
CA THR A 249 -12.94 11.20 12.08
C THR A 249 -14.37 10.98 12.53
N GLY A 250 -15.05 9.95 12.00
CA GLY A 250 -16.40 9.56 12.40
C GLY A 250 -16.47 9.26 13.90
N GLY A 251 -15.49 8.52 14.44
CA GLY A 251 -15.37 8.29 15.88
C GLY A 251 -15.00 9.53 16.69
N ALA A 252 -14.35 10.55 16.07
CA ALA A 252 -13.92 11.77 16.76
C ALA A 252 -15.10 12.69 17.02
N ILE A 253 -15.96 12.79 16.02
CA ILE A 253 -17.15 13.64 16.04
C ILE A 253 -18.40 12.88 16.48
N ARG A 254 -18.26 11.59 16.82
CA ARG A 254 -19.35 10.67 17.19
C ARG A 254 -20.46 10.59 16.12
N ALA A 255 -20.06 10.53 14.86
CA ALA A 255 -20.97 10.30 13.75
C ALA A 255 -21.64 8.92 13.86
N ARG A 256 -22.83 8.80 13.28
CA ARG A 256 -23.49 7.49 13.13
C ARG A 256 -22.58 6.54 12.34
N PRO A 257 -22.46 5.26 12.72
CA PRO A 257 -21.54 4.31 12.09
C PRO A 257 -21.68 4.20 10.56
N ILE A 258 -22.89 4.41 10.03
CA ILE A 258 -23.14 4.40 8.59
C ILE A 258 -22.33 5.46 7.85
N VAL A 259 -22.09 6.64 8.43
CA VAL A 259 -21.40 7.75 7.76
C VAL A 259 -19.96 7.38 7.36
N PRO A 260 -19.06 6.99 8.30
CA PRO A 260 -17.71 6.59 7.92
C PRO A 260 -17.68 5.33 7.06
N ILE A 261 -18.63 4.39 7.21
CA ILE A 261 -18.71 3.19 6.36
C ILE A 261 -18.97 3.56 4.90
N MET A 262 -19.91 4.48 4.66
CA MET A 262 -20.29 4.93 3.33
C MET A 262 -19.15 5.74 2.67
N VAL A 263 -18.52 6.64 3.43
CA VAL A 263 -17.34 7.39 2.95
C VAL A 263 -16.20 6.43 2.61
N SER A 264 -15.95 5.44 3.46
CA SER A 264 -14.90 4.45 3.23
C SER A 264 -15.13 3.65 1.96
N SER A 265 -16.37 3.19 1.75
CA SER A 265 -16.77 2.42 0.55
C SER A 265 -16.57 3.25 -0.72
N LEU A 266 -16.91 4.54 -0.68
CA LEU A 266 -16.69 5.47 -1.78
C LEU A 266 -15.20 5.67 -2.09
N VAL A 267 -14.38 5.89 -1.06
CA VAL A 267 -12.94 6.09 -1.22
C VAL A 267 -12.26 4.87 -1.86
N VAL A 268 -12.60 3.66 -1.42
CA VAL A 268 -12.02 2.42 -1.96
C VAL A 268 -12.27 2.32 -3.47
N ILE A 269 -13.46 2.71 -3.92
CA ILE A 269 -13.82 2.66 -5.33
C ILE A 269 -13.04 3.68 -6.14
N PHE A 270 -12.97 4.94 -5.70
CA PHE A 270 -12.15 5.95 -6.39
C PHE A 270 -10.67 5.59 -6.40
N ALA A 271 -10.18 4.95 -5.34
CA ALA A 271 -8.82 4.47 -5.28
C ALA A 271 -8.51 3.41 -6.36
N VAL A 272 -9.49 2.61 -6.79
CA VAL A 272 -9.35 1.73 -7.97
C VAL A 272 -9.10 2.54 -9.23
N PHE A 273 -9.90 3.60 -9.46
CA PHE A 273 -9.69 4.49 -10.62
C PHE A 273 -8.33 5.18 -10.55
N GLU A 274 -7.99 5.77 -9.40
CA GLU A 274 -6.69 6.42 -9.18
C GLU A 274 -5.53 5.47 -9.50
N LEU A 275 -5.57 4.24 -8.99
CA LEU A 275 -4.55 3.21 -9.23
C LEU A 275 -4.49 2.77 -10.70
N LEU A 276 -5.64 2.68 -11.40
CA LEU A 276 -5.68 2.27 -12.80
C LEU A 276 -5.22 3.36 -13.77
N PHE A 277 -5.38 4.64 -13.44
CA PHE A 277 -5.12 5.74 -14.37
C PHE A 277 -3.88 6.56 -14.02
N LEU A 278 -3.70 6.96 -12.75
CA LEU A 278 -2.63 7.89 -12.38
C LEU A 278 -1.22 7.37 -12.66
N PRO A 279 -0.89 6.07 -12.47
CA PRO A 279 0.45 5.58 -12.80
C PRO A 279 0.86 5.75 -14.25
N PHE A 280 -0.07 5.56 -15.19
CA PHE A 280 0.18 5.73 -16.61
C PHE A 280 0.33 7.20 -17.00
N LEU A 281 -0.45 8.09 -16.36
CA LEU A 281 -0.27 9.53 -16.50
C LEU A 281 1.10 9.96 -15.96
N ALA A 282 1.51 9.43 -14.81
CA ALA A 282 2.82 9.70 -14.23
C ALA A 282 3.97 9.23 -15.14
N GLN A 283 3.86 8.03 -15.72
CA GLN A 283 4.84 7.54 -16.69
C GLN A 283 4.84 8.37 -17.99
N THR A 284 3.72 8.96 -18.38
CA THR A 284 3.64 9.82 -19.56
C THR A 284 4.31 11.16 -19.32
N PHE A 285 3.96 11.86 -18.24
CA PHE A 285 4.33 13.26 -18.01
C PHE A 285 5.51 13.47 -17.06
N LEU A 286 5.77 12.53 -16.14
CA LEU A 286 6.71 12.71 -15.02
C LEU A 286 7.90 11.74 -15.07
N TYR A 287 8.13 11.04 -16.18
CA TYR A 287 9.27 10.13 -16.30
C TYR A 287 10.64 10.81 -16.23
N HIS A 288 10.70 12.13 -16.45
CA HIS A 288 11.89 12.95 -16.23
C HIS A 288 12.11 13.34 -14.76
N ASP A 289 11.07 13.22 -13.93
CA ASP A 289 11.03 13.60 -12.52
C ASP A 289 10.50 12.44 -11.66
N PRO A 290 11.26 11.33 -11.52
CA PRO A 290 10.72 10.10 -10.95
C PRO A 290 10.24 10.23 -9.50
N LEU A 291 10.92 11.06 -8.68
CA LEU A 291 10.50 11.26 -7.29
C LEU A 291 9.27 12.16 -7.16
N VAL A 292 9.04 13.08 -8.11
CA VAL A 292 7.79 13.84 -8.20
C VAL A 292 6.63 12.88 -8.47
N ALA A 293 6.82 11.93 -9.39
CA ALA A 293 5.83 10.90 -9.67
C ALA A 293 5.52 10.04 -8.44
N GLY A 294 6.55 9.62 -7.70
CA GLY A 294 6.39 8.85 -6.46
C GLY A 294 5.63 9.64 -5.38
N ALA A 295 6.03 10.88 -5.12
CA ALA A 295 5.36 11.75 -4.15
C ALA A 295 3.90 12.04 -4.55
N TRP A 296 3.64 12.22 -5.85
CA TRP A 296 2.30 12.48 -6.36
C TRP A 296 1.36 11.31 -6.11
N MET A 297 1.82 10.06 -6.29
CA MET A 297 1.05 8.88 -5.89
C MET A 297 0.71 8.89 -4.40
N GLY A 298 1.66 9.29 -3.55
CA GLY A 298 1.46 9.37 -2.10
C GLY A 298 0.45 10.44 -1.68
N LEU A 299 0.40 11.57 -2.38
CA LEU A 299 -0.50 12.70 -2.07
C LEU A 299 -1.89 12.58 -2.74
N ALA A 300 -1.95 12.09 -3.98
CA ALA A 300 -3.17 12.05 -4.77
C ALA A 300 -4.01 10.80 -4.51
N VAL A 301 -3.38 9.63 -4.38
CA VAL A 301 -4.11 8.36 -4.20
C VAL A 301 -4.53 8.18 -2.76
N LYS A 302 -5.81 7.90 -2.49
CA LYS A 302 -6.37 8.12 -1.14
C LYS A 302 -6.37 6.96 -0.18
N THR A 303 -6.26 5.71 -0.63
CA THR A 303 -6.06 4.58 0.31
C THR A 303 -4.59 4.22 0.42
N ASP A 304 -4.18 3.72 1.58
CA ASP A 304 -2.79 3.27 1.83
C ASP A 304 -2.44 2.14 0.86
N GLY A 305 -3.38 1.18 0.75
CA GLY A 305 -3.41 0.13 -0.26
C GLY A 305 -3.10 0.63 -1.65
N ALA A 306 -3.96 1.51 -2.19
CA ALA A 306 -3.86 1.93 -3.57
C ALA A 306 -2.69 2.89 -3.82
N ALA A 307 -2.30 3.71 -2.85
CA ALA A 307 -1.20 4.63 -3.02
C ALA A 307 0.13 3.90 -3.14
N VAL A 308 0.44 3.01 -2.18
CA VAL A 308 1.67 2.23 -2.21
C VAL A 308 1.70 1.30 -3.43
N ALA A 309 0.56 0.70 -3.76
CA ALA A 309 0.33 -0.03 -5.00
C ALA A 309 0.66 0.77 -6.27
N SER A 310 0.08 1.97 -6.39
CA SER A 310 0.33 2.88 -7.51
C SER A 310 1.78 3.32 -7.57
N GLY A 311 2.43 3.56 -6.42
CA GLY A 311 3.85 3.86 -6.32
C GLY A 311 4.74 2.73 -6.83
N GLN A 312 4.37 1.47 -6.57
CA GLN A 312 5.08 0.33 -7.13
C GLN A 312 4.90 0.23 -8.65
N ILE A 313 3.69 0.45 -9.17
CA ILE A 313 3.46 0.48 -10.63
C ILE A 313 4.27 1.62 -11.27
N VAL A 314 4.22 2.82 -10.69
CA VAL A 314 4.98 3.99 -11.18
C VAL A 314 6.48 3.73 -11.14
N ASP A 315 7.00 3.10 -10.07
CA ASP A 315 8.42 2.74 -9.99
C ASP A 315 8.82 1.89 -11.20
N SER A 316 8.10 0.81 -11.48
CA SER A 316 8.45 -0.07 -12.58
C SER A 316 8.23 0.57 -13.97
N LEU A 317 7.11 1.28 -14.17
CA LEU A 317 6.78 1.96 -15.42
C LEU A 317 7.76 3.09 -15.77
N ILE A 318 8.12 3.94 -14.81
CA ILE A 318 9.05 5.05 -15.05
C ILE A 318 10.47 4.53 -15.25
N ARG A 319 10.94 3.56 -14.45
CA ARG A 319 12.28 2.98 -14.67
C ARG A 319 12.39 2.33 -16.05
N ALA A 320 11.35 1.61 -16.49
CA ALA A 320 11.30 1.03 -17.83
C ALA A 320 11.35 2.11 -18.93
N LYS A 321 10.59 3.20 -18.78
CA LYS A 321 10.61 4.29 -19.77
C LYS A 321 11.94 5.06 -19.76
N ALA A 322 12.50 5.36 -18.60
CA ALA A 322 13.78 6.03 -18.46
C ALA A 322 14.90 5.22 -19.12
N LEU A 323 14.93 3.90 -18.92
CA LEU A 323 15.91 3.03 -19.56
C LEU A 323 15.75 3.02 -21.09
N THR A 324 14.52 2.95 -21.59
CA THR A 324 14.26 2.82 -23.04
C THR A 324 14.40 4.12 -23.82
N VAL A 325 14.03 5.26 -23.22
CA VAL A 325 14.03 6.57 -23.89
C VAL A 325 15.30 7.36 -23.58
N GLN A 326 15.80 7.30 -22.33
CA GLN A 326 16.93 8.12 -21.87
C GLN A 326 18.22 7.29 -21.70
N GLY A 327 18.15 5.96 -21.73
CA GLY A 327 19.29 5.08 -21.44
C GLY A 327 19.68 5.06 -19.95
N ILE A 328 18.86 5.63 -19.06
CA ILE A 328 19.16 5.74 -17.62
C ILE A 328 18.57 4.55 -16.87
N ASN A 329 19.42 3.79 -16.17
CA ASN A 329 19.01 2.65 -15.35
C ASN A 329 18.89 3.04 -13.87
N TYR A 330 17.74 3.59 -13.47
CA TYR A 330 17.49 3.92 -12.07
C TYR A 330 17.40 2.67 -11.18
N GLU A 331 17.92 2.79 -9.96
CA GLU A 331 17.81 1.77 -8.93
C GLU A 331 16.34 1.55 -8.51
N ALA A 332 15.93 0.30 -8.38
CA ALA A 332 14.55 -0.07 -8.09
C ALA A 332 14.09 0.35 -6.68
N GLY A 333 12.83 0.76 -6.58
CA GLY A 333 12.14 0.97 -5.32
C GLY A 333 12.31 2.35 -4.68
N TRP A 334 13.14 3.26 -5.22
CA TRP A 334 13.25 4.64 -4.70
C TRP A 334 11.98 5.47 -4.94
N ILE A 335 11.28 5.21 -6.05
CA ILE A 335 10.04 5.90 -6.37
C ILE A 335 8.93 5.37 -5.44
N LEU A 336 8.83 4.05 -5.29
CA LEU A 336 7.98 3.40 -4.28
C LEU A 336 8.28 3.91 -2.86
N SER A 337 9.56 4.03 -2.49
CA SER A 337 9.97 4.53 -1.18
C SER A 337 9.46 5.94 -0.92
N THR A 338 9.52 6.79 -1.93
CA THR A 338 9.00 8.16 -1.86
C THR A 338 7.50 8.16 -1.66
N THR A 339 6.75 7.35 -2.44
CA THR A 339 5.31 7.17 -2.26
C THR A 339 4.96 6.72 -0.85
N THR A 340 5.61 5.66 -0.37
CA THR A 340 5.32 5.08 0.95
C THR A 340 5.72 6.03 2.08
N THR A 341 6.85 6.73 1.95
CA THR A 341 7.29 7.71 2.96
C THR A 341 6.29 8.85 3.09
N VAL A 342 5.89 9.45 1.97
CA VAL A 342 4.85 10.47 1.95
C VAL A 342 3.56 9.94 2.57
N LYS A 343 3.16 8.71 2.24
CA LYS A 343 1.93 8.13 2.78
C LYS A 343 1.98 7.87 4.29
N ILE A 344 3.07 7.28 4.79
CA ILE A 344 3.22 6.97 6.22
C ILE A 344 3.19 8.22 7.08
N PHE A 345 3.80 9.33 6.62
CA PHE A 345 3.71 10.58 7.34
C PHE A 345 2.27 11.15 7.36
N ILE A 346 1.47 10.93 6.31
CA ILE A 346 0.03 11.24 6.31
C ILE A 346 -0.69 10.40 7.39
N ASP A 347 -0.34 9.12 7.50
CA ASP A 347 -0.89 8.20 8.50
C ASP A 347 -0.47 8.53 9.94
N ILE A 348 0.69 9.16 10.14
CA ILE A 348 1.07 9.70 11.45
C ILE A 348 0.13 10.84 11.85
N PHE A 349 -0.22 11.70 10.88
CA PHE A 349 -1.00 12.91 11.13
C PHE A 349 -2.47 12.62 11.51
N ILE A 350 -3.03 11.48 11.10
CA ILE A 350 -4.43 11.12 11.43
C ILE A 350 -4.71 11.09 12.93
N GLY A 351 -3.77 10.60 13.75
CA GLY A 351 -3.95 10.49 15.20
C GLY A 351 -4.03 11.86 15.86
N VAL A 352 -3.15 12.77 15.42
CA VAL A 352 -3.15 14.17 15.83
C VAL A 352 -4.43 14.86 15.38
N TRP A 353 -4.81 14.69 14.11
CA TRP A 353 -5.99 15.33 13.54
C TRP A 353 -7.29 14.88 14.19
N ALA A 354 -7.45 13.57 14.41
CA ALA A 354 -8.65 13.04 15.04
C ALA A 354 -8.80 13.55 16.49
N PHE A 355 -7.70 13.77 17.20
CA PHE A 355 -7.71 14.42 18.50
C PHE A 355 -8.09 15.89 18.42
N ILE A 356 -7.51 16.67 17.50
CA ILE A 356 -7.89 18.07 17.27
C ILE A 356 -9.39 18.17 16.99
N LEU A 357 -9.92 17.34 16.08
CA LEU A 357 -11.35 17.32 15.78
C LEU A 357 -12.20 16.91 16.98
N ALA A 358 -11.78 15.91 17.76
CA ALA A 358 -12.50 15.51 18.97
C ALA A 358 -12.57 16.67 19.98
N VAL A 359 -11.46 17.38 20.21
CA VAL A 359 -11.42 18.56 21.09
C VAL A 359 -12.35 19.64 20.58
N ILE A 360 -12.25 20.03 19.30
CA ILE A 360 -13.12 21.05 18.70
C ILE A 360 -14.59 20.62 18.81
N TRP A 361 -14.91 19.35 18.56
CA TRP A 361 -16.29 18.89 18.61
C TRP A 361 -16.87 18.93 20.02
N CYS A 362 -16.13 18.47 21.02
CA CYS A 362 -16.59 18.45 22.41
C CYS A 362 -16.61 19.85 23.07
N THR A 363 -15.77 20.78 22.62
CA THR A 363 -15.61 22.10 23.27
C THR A 363 -16.31 23.25 22.56
N VAL A 364 -16.58 23.12 21.25
CA VAL A 364 -17.14 24.21 20.43
C VAL A 364 -18.42 23.81 19.71
N ILE A 365 -18.55 22.58 19.20
CA ILE A 365 -19.68 22.19 18.33
C ILE A 365 -20.81 21.51 19.10
N GLU A 366 -20.50 20.51 19.91
CA GLU A 366 -21.41 19.78 20.78
C GLU A 366 -20.88 19.80 22.22
N CYS A 367 -21.04 20.94 22.88
CA CYS A 367 -20.62 21.13 24.26
C CYS A 367 -21.56 20.38 25.21
N ARG A 368 -21.12 19.21 25.70
CA ARG A 368 -21.83 18.45 26.73
C ARG A 368 -21.19 18.72 28.10
N PRO A 369 -21.96 19.15 29.12
CA PRO A 369 -21.41 19.43 30.44
C PRO A 369 -20.69 18.22 31.05
N GLY A 370 -19.43 18.40 31.48
CA GLY A 370 -18.62 17.36 32.12
C GLY A 370 -17.83 16.44 31.19
N GLU A 371 -17.97 16.59 29.88
CA GLU A 371 -17.28 15.74 28.91
C GLU A 371 -15.86 16.27 28.60
N LYS A 372 -14.83 15.45 28.82
CA LYS A 372 -13.43 15.78 28.53
C LYS A 372 -12.84 14.77 27.54
N VAL A 373 -12.22 15.27 26.47
CA VAL A 373 -11.46 14.45 25.52
C VAL A 373 -10.19 13.97 26.20
N LYS A 374 -9.95 12.66 26.22
CA LYS A 374 -8.75 12.08 26.83
C LYS A 374 -7.64 11.96 25.78
N ALA A 375 -6.41 12.35 26.14
CA ALA A 375 -5.25 12.23 25.24
C ALA A 375 -4.99 10.78 24.76
N VAL A 376 -5.41 9.77 25.53
CA VAL A 376 -5.33 8.34 25.14
C VAL A 376 -6.11 8.03 23.86
N GLU A 377 -7.06 8.88 23.45
CA GLU A 377 -7.76 8.72 22.17
C GLU A 377 -6.82 8.80 20.96
N ILE A 378 -5.71 9.55 21.07
CA ILE A 378 -4.66 9.57 20.03
C ILE A 378 -4.13 8.15 19.83
N TRP A 379 -3.80 7.46 20.93
CA TRP A 379 -3.28 6.10 20.88
C TRP A 379 -4.26 5.13 20.23
N TYR A 380 -5.56 5.22 20.54
CA TYR A 380 -6.55 4.31 19.94
C TYR A 380 -6.72 4.51 18.43
N ARG A 381 -6.56 5.73 17.94
CA ARG A 381 -6.79 6.10 16.54
C ARG A 381 -5.51 6.06 15.70
N PHE A 382 -4.34 6.10 16.34
CA PHE A 382 -3.06 6.05 15.66
C PHE A 382 -2.87 4.72 14.92
N PRO A 383 -2.51 4.71 13.62
CA PRO A 383 -2.31 3.47 12.88
C PRO A 383 -1.09 2.69 13.42
N LYS A 384 -1.30 1.45 13.84
CA LYS A 384 -0.27 0.63 14.50
C LYS A 384 0.76 0.10 13.51
N PHE A 385 0.38 -0.13 12.27
CA PHE A 385 1.33 -0.55 11.23
C PHE A 385 2.45 0.49 10.99
N VAL A 386 2.19 1.78 11.23
CA VAL A 386 3.21 2.84 11.18
C VAL A 386 4.30 2.61 12.24
N ILE A 387 3.92 2.15 13.43
CA ILE A 387 4.87 1.78 14.49
C ILE A 387 5.71 0.59 14.02
N GLY A 388 5.06 -0.42 13.43
CA GLY A 388 5.75 -1.59 12.88
C GLY A 388 6.76 -1.21 11.80
N TYR A 389 6.36 -0.36 10.85
CA TYR A 389 7.26 0.18 9.82
C TYR A 389 8.44 0.96 10.42
N ALA A 390 8.17 1.88 11.36
CA ALA A 390 9.21 2.68 11.98
C ALA A 390 10.20 1.79 12.75
N LEU A 391 9.70 0.75 13.41
CA LEU A 391 10.51 -0.22 14.13
C LEU A 391 11.43 -1.01 13.19
N THR A 392 10.88 -1.62 12.13
CA THR A 392 11.71 -2.39 11.17
C THR A 392 12.71 -1.50 10.44
N PHE A 393 12.31 -0.29 10.06
CA PHE A 393 13.18 0.72 9.45
C PHE A 393 14.34 1.13 10.37
N LEU A 394 14.05 1.55 11.60
CA LEU A 394 15.06 2.04 12.54
C LEU A 394 16.01 0.92 12.98
N ILE A 395 15.51 -0.30 13.20
CA ILE A 395 16.35 -1.45 13.53
C ILE A 395 17.32 -1.73 12.37
N MET A 396 16.83 -1.83 11.14
CA MET A 396 17.71 -2.10 9.98
C MET A 396 18.70 -0.97 9.73
N LEU A 397 18.25 0.27 9.83
CA LEU A 397 19.12 1.43 9.69
C LEU A 397 20.23 1.40 10.74
N PHE A 398 19.88 1.20 12.01
CA PHE A 398 20.85 1.13 13.11
C PHE A 398 21.86 0.00 12.91
N ILE A 399 21.39 -1.20 12.55
CA ILE A 399 22.26 -2.36 12.25
C ILE A 399 23.24 -2.03 11.12
N CYS A 400 22.74 -1.46 10.02
CA CYS A 400 23.56 -1.16 8.83
C CYS A 400 24.55 0.00 9.05
N LEU A 401 24.18 1.00 9.87
CA LEU A 401 25.07 2.13 10.20
C LEU A 401 26.20 1.75 11.15
N ASN A 402 25.94 0.89 12.14
CA ASN A 402 26.97 0.47 13.08
C ASN A 402 27.91 -0.59 12.50
N SER A 403 27.47 -1.31 11.46
CA SER A 403 28.24 -2.38 10.86
C SER A 403 28.19 -2.31 9.32
N PRO A 404 29.02 -1.47 8.67
CA PRO A 404 29.03 -1.34 7.22
C PRO A 404 29.29 -2.67 6.47
N GLY A 405 30.04 -3.58 7.09
CA GLY A 405 30.37 -4.89 6.52
C GLY A 405 29.18 -5.84 6.33
N ILE A 406 28.09 -5.65 7.08
CA ILE A 406 26.89 -6.52 6.99
C ILE A 406 25.80 -5.97 6.08
N VAL A 407 25.97 -4.78 5.48
CA VAL A 407 24.95 -4.15 4.63
C VAL A 407 24.53 -5.06 3.47
N LYS A 408 25.47 -5.77 2.84
CA LYS A 408 25.16 -6.73 1.77
C LYS A 408 24.34 -7.91 2.29
N THR A 409 24.72 -8.47 3.43
CA THR A 409 24.02 -9.60 4.08
C THR A 409 22.62 -9.18 4.53
N ALA A 410 22.49 -7.97 5.09
CA ALA A 410 21.23 -7.33 5.45
C ALA A 410 20.32 -7.13 4.24
N ALA A 411 20.89 -6.73 3.09
CA ALA A 411 20.15 -6.60 1.83
C ALA A 411 19.60 -7.94 1.33
N VAL A 412 20.35 -9.04 1.50
CA VAL A 412 19.87 -10.39 1.13
C VAL A 412 18.70 -10.82 2.02
N GLY A 413 18.85 -10.76 3.34
CA GLY A 413 17.77 -11.13 4.27
C GLY A 413 16.52 -10.26 4.10
N ALA A 414 16.68 -8.95 3.88
CA ALA A 414 15.57 -8.06 3.56
C ALA A 414 14.94 -8.38 2.18
N GLY A 415 15.75 -8.81 1.21
CA GLY A 415 15.29 -9.22 -0.12
C GLY A 415 14.46 -10.51 -0.09
N GLU A 416 14.79 -11.46 0.78
CA GLU A 416 13.97 -12.66 0.99
C GLU A 416 12.61 -12.31 1.62
N ALA A 417 12.61 -11.43 2.62
CA ALA A 417 11.37 -10.89 3.19
C ALA A 417 10.55 -10.08 2.18
N ASP A 418 11.20 -9.43 1.20
CA ASP A 418 10.53 -8.64 0.15
C ASP A 418 9.59 -9.49 -0.73
N ILE A 419 9.85 -10.79 -0.87
CA ILE A 419 8.96 -11.70 -1.60
C ILE A 419 7.61 -11.83 -0.88
N PHE A 420 7.61 -11.86 0.46
CA PHE A 420 6.35 -11.81 1.22
C PHE A 420 5.65 -10.48 1.02
N ARG A 421 6.38 -9.35 1.07
CA ARG A 421 5.82 -8.02 0.83
C ARG A 421 5.13 -7.93 -0.53
N THR A 422 5.81 -8.32 -1.60
CA THR A 422 5.27 -8.25 -2.97
C THR A 422 4.08 -9.20 -3.16
N THR A 423 4.08 -10.36 -2.51
CA THR A 423 2.94 -11.28 -2.50
C THR A 423 1.74 -10.68 -1.74
N PHE A 424 1.97 -10.08 -0.57
CA PHE A 424 0.92 -9.34 0.15
C PHE A 424 0.37 -8.18 -0.69
N PHE A 425 1.20 -7.45 -1.43
CA PHE A 425 0.71 -6.44 -2.37
C PHE A 425 -0.19 -7.08 -3.44
N ALA A 426 0.23 -8.18 -4.08
CA ALA A 426 -0.62 -8.85 -5.06
C ALA A 426 -1.98 -9.27 -4.46
N LEU A 427 -1.98 -9.81 -3.23
CA LEU A 427 -3.19 -10.15 -2.49
C LEU A 427 -4.05 -8.92 -2.19
N THR A 428 -3.44 -7.78 -1.86
CA THR A 428 -4.13 -6.50 -1.71
C THR A 428 -4.84 -6.10 -2.99
N PHE A 429 -4.15 -6.11 -4.14
CA PHE A 429 -4.74 -5.70 -5.42
C PHE A 429 -5.94 -6.57 -5.80
N PHE A 430 -5.79 -7.89 -5.69
CA PHE A 430 -6.89 -8.81 -5.93
C PHE A 430 -8.07 -8.53 -4.98
N SER A 431 -7.78 -8.36 -3.68
CA SER A 431 -8.79 -8.11 -2.67
C SER A 431 -9.50 -6.77 -2.87
N ILE A 432 -8.78 -5.71 -3.27
CA ILE A 432 -9.36 -4.40 -3.64
C ILE A 432 -10.38 -4.60 -4.78
N GLY A 433 -10.00 -5.32 -5.83
CA GLY A 433 -10.93 -5.61 -6.94
C GLY A 433 -12.14 -6.41 -6.48
N LEU A 434 -11.92 -7.42 -5.66
CA LEU A 434 -12.96 -8.32 -5.17
C LEU A 434 -13.99 -7.60 -4.29
N VAL A 435 -13.57 -6.64 -3.47
CA VAL A 435 -14.50 -5.85 -2.61
C VAL A 435 -15.15 -4.66 -3.32
N SER A 436 -14.70 -4.33 -4.54
CA SER A 436 -15.18 -3.18 -5.32
C SER A 436 -16.40 -3.55 -6.18
N ASN A 437 -17.59 -3.47 -5.58
CA ASN A 437 -18.86 -3.71 -6.27
C ASN A 437 -19.56 -2.41 -6.66
N PHE A 438 -19.54 -2.07 -7.95
CA PHE A 438 -20.10 -0.81 -8.46
C PHE A 438 -21.64 -0.78 -8.43
N ARG A 439 -22.32 -1.93 -8.54
CA ARG A 439 -23.78 -2.00 -8.49
C ARG A 439 -24.29 -1.63 -7.10
N LYS A 440 -23.67 -2.21 -6.08
CA LYS A 440 -24.00 -1.94 -4.68
C LYS A 440 -23.81 -0.46 -4.33
N LEU A 441 -22.78 0.18 -4.87
CA LEU A 441 -22.56 1.62 -4.69
C LEU A 441 -23.73 2.47 -5.19
N TRP A 442 -24.30 2.09 -6.34
CA TRP A 442 -25.42 2.81 -6.95
C TRP A 442 -26.70 2.61 -6.14
N GLU A 443 -26.92 1.40 -5.63
CA GLU A 443 -28.03 1.04 -4.74
C GLU A 443 -27.98 1.77 -3.39
N GLU A 444 -26.77 2.05 -2.88
CA GLU A 444 -26.56 2.76 -1.61
C GLU A 444 -26.83 4.28 -1.68
N GLY A 445 -27.26 4.82 -2.84
CA GLY A 445 -27.74 6.20 -2.96
C GLY A 445 -26.66 7.28 -2.81
N ILE A 446 -25.40 6.94 -3.09
CA ILE A 446 -24.21 7.77 -2.81
C ILE A 446 -24.01 8.92 -3.81
N GLY A 447 -24.91 9.11 -4.79
CA GLY A 447 -24.71 10.02 -5.92
C GLY A 447 -24.17 11.41 -5.54
N ARG A 448 -24.71 12.07 -4.49
CA ARG A 448 -24.18 13.38 -4.06
C ARG A 448 -22.78 13.32 -3.46
N LEU A 449 -22.49 12.31 -2.64
CA LEU A 449 -21.16 12.12 -2.04
C LEU A 449 -20.13 11.80 -3.12
N ALA A 450 -20.52 10.98 -4.10
CA ALA A 450 -19.69 10.65 -5.26
C ALA A 450 -19.36 11.90 -6.10
N VAL A 451 -20.33 12.78 -6.34
CA VAL A 451 -20.09 14.05 -7.05
C VAL A 451 -19.09 14.94 -6.30
N VAL A 452 -19.25 15.08 -4.97
CA VAL A 452 -18.28 15.84 -4.15
C VAL A 452 -16.89 15.23 -4.26
N TYR A 453 -16.79 13.90 -4.22
CA TYR A 453 -15.52 13.20 -4.38
C TYR A 453 -14.89 13.46 -5.75
N ILE A 454 -15.64 13.32 -6.84
CA ILE A 454 -15.17 13.53 -8.21
C ILE A 454 -14.63 14.96 -8.36
N ILE A 455 -15.40 15.96 -7.93
CA ILE A 455 -15.00 17.36 -8.04
C ILE A 455 -13.79 17.64 -7.16
N ALA A 456 -13.72 17.08 -5.95
CA ALA A 456 -12.54 17.22 -5.09
C ALA A 456 -11.30 16.62 -5.74
N LEU A 457 -11.41 15.35 -6.15
CA LEU A 457 -10.32 14.56 -6.67
C LEU A 457 -9.75 15.18 -7.95
N PHE A 458 -10.59 15.30 -8.98
CA PHE A 458 -10.18 15.75 -10.32
C PHE A 458 -10.11 17.28 -10.43
N GLY A 459 -10.84 18.01 -9.59
CA GLY A 459 -10.85 19.47 -9.64
C GLY A 459 -9.62 20.10 -8.98
N PHE A 460 -9.16 19.57 -7.84
CA PHE A 460 -8.03 20.19 -7.14
C PHE A 460 -7.05 19.24 -6.46
N ILE A 461 -7.46 18.08 -5.94
CA ILE A 461 -6.54 17.21 -5.19
C ILE A 461 -5.41 16.67 -6.06
N ILE A 462 -5.75 16.15 -7.23
CA ILE A 462 -4.74 15.62 -8.17
C ILE A 462 -3.74 16.72 -8.54
N TRP A 463 -4.21 17.93 -8.80
CA TRP A 463 -3.39 19.05 -9.27
C TRP A 463 -2.55 19.69 -8.18
N ILE A 464 -3.14 19.95 -7.02
CA ILE A 464 -2.42 20.47 -5.85
C ILE A 464 -1.39 19.43 -5.39
N GLY A 465 -1.75 18.14 -5.40
CA GLY A 465 -0.81 17.06 -5.07
C GLY A 465 0.37 17.01 -6.04
N LEU A 466 0.11 17.22 -7.33
CA LEU A 466 1.16 17.30 -8.34
C LEU A 466 2.04 18.53 -8.11
N LEU A 467 1.44 19.69 -7.89
CA LEU A 467 2.16 20.95 -7.64
C LEU A 467 3.08 20.84 -6.42
N ILE A 468 2.55 20.33 -5.30
CA ILE A 468 3.32 20.13 -4.06
C ILE A 468 4.44 19.11 -4.30
N SER A 469 4.15 17.99 -4.98
CA SER A 469 5.17 17.01 -5.34
C SER A 469 6.28 17.64 -6.18
N TRP A 470 5.93 18.53 -7.11
CA TRP A 470 6.88 19.22 -7.97
C TRP A 470 7.73 20.21 -7.17
N ILE A 471 7.13 21.07 -6.34
CA ILE A 471 7.84 22.01 -5.46
C ILE A 471 8.88 21.30 -4.59
N PHE A 472 8.49 20.18 -3.99
CA PHE A 472 9.32 19.49 -3.01
C PHE A 472 10.23 18.43 -3.59
N PHE A 473 9.98 17.85 -4.77
CA PHE A 473 10.76 16.71 -5.29
C PHE A 473 11.35 16.94 -6.69
N HIS A 474 11.03 18.04 -7.37
CA HIS A 474 11.62 18.34 -8.68
C HIS A 474 13.14 18.44 -8.59
N GLY A 475 13.81 17.94 -9.64
CA GLY A 475 15.28 17.88 -9.73
C GLY A 475 15.93 16.79 -8.90
N VAL A 476 15.20 16.08 -8.03
CA VAL A 476 15.75 14.95 -7.26
C VAL A 476 15.49 13.65 -8.00
N ARG A 477 16.56 12.87 -8.22
CA ARG A 477 16.52 11.63 -9.01
C ARG A 477 16.94 10.43 -8.17
N PRO A 478 16.40 9.23 -8.45
CA PRO A 478 16.93 7.99 -7.90
C PRO A 478 18.41 7.79 -8.28
N PRO A 479 19.18 7.04 -7.48
CA PRO A 479 20.50 6.56 -7.87
C PRO A 479 20.45 5.76 -9.17
N VAL A 480 21.54 5.79 -9.94
CA VAL A 480 21.67 5.07 -11.21
C VAL A 480 22.56 3.85 -11.00
N ILE A 481 22.14 2.70 -11.50
CA ILE A 481 22.91 1.46 -11.42
C ILE A 481 24.12 1.56 -12.36
N GLY A 482 25.33 1.45 -11.80
CA GLY A 482 26.59 1.49 -12.55
C GLY A 482 27.18 2.87 -12.78
N GLY A 483 26.70 3.89 -12.05
CA GLY A 483 27.26 5.24 -12.00
C GLY A 483 28.21 5.45 -10.82
#